data_AF-A0A2S9Q9H1-F1
#
_entry.id   AF-A0A2S9Q9H1-F1
#
_cell.length_a   1.000
_cell.length_b   1.000
_cell.length_c   1.000
_cell.angle_alpha   90.00
_cell.angle_beta   90.00
_cell.angle_gamma   90.00
#
_symmetry.space_group_name_H-M   'P 1'
#
loop_
_entity.id
_entity.type
_entity.pdbx_description
1 polymer ?
#
loop_
_entity_poly.entity_id
_entity_poly.type
_entity_poly.pdbx_seq_one_letter_code
_entity_poly.pdbx_strand_id
1 'polypeptide(L)'
;MTEQLTMAPPPLSRGIRIHSTPQGPAPIAIRQAWIGLTLPLLETAPSSPQTMIVETEFRNPANRLDALKQRLGFKRPTATWRAYTVQAATALRLLESHSPDAARWWRQHTPWLSEPDQVLAFDADCCELVFAERVPANEP
;
A
#
# COMPACT_ATOMS: atom_id res chain seq x y z
N MET A 1 -2.83 49.26 3.87
CA MET A 1 -1.59 48.49 3.68
C MET A 1 -1.86 47.12 4.29
N THR A 2 -2.27 46.17 3.47
CA THR A 2 -2.59 44.80 3.91
C THR A 2 -1.78 43.89 3.00
N GLU A 3 -0.58 43.53 3.45
CA GLU A 3 0.21 42.47 2.82
C GLU A 3 -0.60 41.19 2.90
N GLN A 4 -1.16 40.78 1.78
CA GLN A 4 -1.67 39.43 1.62
C GLN A 4 -0.46 38.52 1.63
N LEU A 5 -0.31 37.69 2.67
CA LEU A 5 0.60 36.56 2.66
C LEU A 5 0.25 35.70 1.43
N THR A 6 1.08 35.77 0.40
CA THR A 6 1.11 34.77 -0.68
C THR A 6 1.57 33.46 -0.04
N MET A 7 0.64 32.68 0.50
CA MET A 7 0.91 31.28 0.82
C MET A 7 1.24 30.60 -0.50
N ALA A 8 2.52 30.24 -0.68
CA ALA A 8 2.92 29.37 -1.77
C ALA A 8 2.03 28.11 -1.75
N PRO A 9 1.57 27.61 -2.91
CA PRO A 9 0.76 26.39 -2.94
C PRO A 9 1.52 25.27 -2.22
N PRO A 10 0.84 24.45 -1.40
CA PRO A 10 1.51 23.38 -0.66
C PRO A 10 2.29 22.49 -1.64
N PRO A 11 3.49 22.02 -1.28
CA PRO A 11 4.28 21.19 -2.17
C PRO A 11 3.49 19.93 -2.53
N LEU A 12 3.30 19.71 -3.83
CA LEU A 12 2.67 18.50 -4.33
C LEU A 12 3.65 17.33 -4.23
N SER A 13 3.16 16.21 -3.71
CA SER A 13 3.83 14.93 -3.65
C SER A 13 3.31 14.00 -4.73
N ARG A 14 4.15 13.08 -5.18
CA ARG A 14 3.73 12.02 -6.10
C ARG A 14 2.89 11.00 -5.34
N GLY A 15 1.81 10.53 -5.95
CA GLY A 15 0.91 9.53 -5.37
C GLY A 15 0.29 8.65 -6.43
N ILE A 16 -0.45 7.66 -5.99
CA ILE A 16 -1.26 6.78 -6.82
C ILE A 16 -2.71 6.87 -6.39
N ARG A 17 -3.62 6.98 -7.35
CA ARG A 17 -5.05 6.81 -7.13
C ARG A 17 -5.46 5.42 -7.55
N ILE A 18 -6.10 4.70 -6.64
CA ILE A 18 -6.55 3.33 -6.88
C ILE A 18 -7.96 3.38 -7.49
N HIS A 19 -8.13 2.91 -8.73
CA HIS A 19 -9.40 3.00 -9.45
C HIS A 19 -10.09 1.64 -9.64
N SER A 20 -9.39 0.53 -9.45
CA SER A 20 -9.95 -0.81 -9.49
C SER A 20 -9.36 -1.69 -8.38
N THR A 21 -9.90 -2.89 -8.21
CA THR A 21 -9.47 -3.81 -7.15
C THR A 21 -8.00 -4.21 -7.33
N PRO A 22 -7.10 -3.90 -6.37
CA PRO A 22 -5.71 -4.30 -6.46
C PRO A 22 -5.55 -5.82 -6.50
N GLN A 23 -4.50 -6.30 -7.16
CA GLN A 23 -4.07 -7.69 -7.07
C GLN A 23 -3.57 -8.01 -5.66
N GLY A 24 -3.71 -9.28 -5.28
CA GLY A 24 -3.13 -9.78 -4.05
C GLY A 24 -3.99 -10.81 -3.34
N PRO A 25 -3.43 -11.40 -2.28
CA PRO A 25 -4.04 -12.54 -1.64
C PRO A 25 -5.05 -12.21 -0.54
N ALA A 26 -5.21 -10.94 -0.17
CA ALA A 26 -6.20 -10.52 0.81
C ALA A 26 -7.64 -10.77 0.31
N PRO A 27 -8.63 -10.97 1.20
CA PRO A 27 -10.02 -11.15 0.82
C PRO A 27 -10.53 -10.02 -0.07
N ILE A 28 -11.42 -10.34 -1.01
CA ILE A 28 -11.87 -9.38 -2.04
C ILE A 28 -12.40 -8.08 -1.44
N ALA A 29 -13.19 -8.15 -0.37
CA ALA A 29 -13.75 -6.98 0.31
C ALA A 29 -12.66 -6.07 0.91
N ILE A 30 -11.58 -6.67 1.43
CA ILE A 30 -10.44 -5.92 1.97
C ILE A 30 -9.67 -5.23 0.84
N ARG A 31 -9.52 -5.90 -0.31
CA ARG A 31 -8.87 -5.30 -1.48
C ARG A 31 -9.70 -4.17 -2.09
N GLN A 32 -11.01 -4.34 -2.17
CA GLN A 32 -11.93 -3.32 -2.70
C GLN A 32 -11.98 -2.06 -1.83
N ALA A 33 -11.70 -2.16 -0.53
CA ALA A 33 -11.64 -1.01 0.37
C ALA A 33 -10.53 0.00 0.03
N TRP A 34 -9.59 -0.36 -0.86
CA TRP A 34 -8.59 0.57 -1.37
C TRP A 34 -9.10 1.45 -2.52
N ILE A 35 -10.19 1.06 -3.19
CA ILE A 35 -10.70 1.76 -4.37
C ILE A 35 -11.16 3.17 -3.98
N GLY A 36 -10.68 4.16 -4.71
CA GLY A 36 -10.97 5.58 -4.49
C GLY A 36 -9.93 6.29 -3.61
N LEU A 37 -9.04 5.56 -2.93
CA LEU A 37 -7.96 6.16 -2.15
C LEU A 37 -6.85 6.72 -3.06
N THR A 38 -6.30 7.85 -2.63
CA THR A 38 -5.04 8.39 -3.14
C THR A 38 -3.96 8.15 -2.09
N LEU A 39 -2.94 7.38 -2.45
CA LEU A 39 -1.84 7.02 -1.56
C LEU A 39 -0.57 7.73 -2.00
N PRO A 40 0.17 8.37 -1.08
CA PRO A 40 1.46 8.96 -1.42
C PRO A 40 2.47 7.86 -1.77
N LEU A 41 3.20 8.05 -2.87
CA LEU A 41 4.34 7.21 -3.20
C LEU A 41 5.44 7.43 -2.16
N LEU A 42 6.24 6.39 -1.93
CA LEU A 42 7.46 6.54 -1.15
C LEU A 42 8.36 7.61 -1.81
N GLU A 43 8.94 8.53 -1.05
CA GLU A 43 9.71 9.65 -1.63
C GLU A 43 10.87 9.17 -2.51
N THR A 44 11.49 8.05 -2.14
CA THR A 44 12.58 7.40 -2.87
C THR A 44 12.10 6.51 -4.02
N ALA A 45 10.80 6.24 -4.13
CA ALA A 45 10.28 5.39 -5.20
C ALA A 45 10.27 6.12 -6.55
N PRO A 46 10.53 5.39 -7.65
CA PRO A 46 10.39 5.94 -8.99
C PRO A 46 8.93 6.27 -9.31
N SER A 47 8.72 7.25 -10.20
CA SER A 47 7.37 7.60 -10.70
C SER A 47 6.81 6.55 -11.66
N SER A 48 7.66 5.65 -12.16
CA SER A 48 7.27 4.53 -13.02
C SER A 48 7.12 3.25 -12.19
N PRO A 49 6.10 2.43 -12.47
CA PRO A 49 5.88 1.21 -11.73
C PRO A 49 7.00 0.21 -12.05
N GLN A 50 7.50 -0.43 -11.00
CA GLN A 50 8.64 -1.35 -11.06
C GLN A 50 8.15 -2.79 -11.19
N THR A 51 8.90 -3.61 -11.94
CA THR A 51 8.65 -5.05 -12.00
C THR A 51 9.00 -5.67 -10.66
N MET A 52 8.01 -6.21 -9.95
CA MET A 52 8.18 -6.82 -8.64
C MET A 52 7.78 -8.29 -8.67
N ILE A 53 8.55 -9.11 -7.97
CA ILE A 53 8.17 -10.49 -7.63
C ILE A 53 7.39 -10.41 -6.33
N VAL A 54 6.12 -10.80 -6.35
CA VAL A 54 5.29 -10.83 -5.15
C VAL A 54 4.82 -12.23 -4.84
N GLU A 55 4.54 -12.48 -3.57
CA GLU A 55 3.82 -13.68 -3.13
C GLU A 55 2.34 -13.54 -3.50
N THR A 56 1.78 -14.57 -4.16
CA THR A 56 0.37 -14.58 -4.61
C THR A 56 -0.59 -15.21 -3.61
N GLU A 57 -0.05 -15.78 -2.53
CA GLU A 57 -0.81 -16.44 -1.47
C GLU A 57 -0.70 -15.67 -0.17
N PHE A 58 -1.77 -15.66 0.62
CA PHE A 58 -1.78 -14.95 1.88
C PHE A 58 -1.00 -15.80 2.88
N ARG A 59 -0.07 -15.18 3.61
CA ARG A 59 0.61 -15.88 4.71
C ARG A 59 -0.40 -16.16 5.80
N ASN A 60 -0.87 -17.40 5.89
CA ASN A 60 -1.64 -17.86 7.04
C ASN A 60 -0.70 -18.52 8.06
N PRO A 61 -0.29 -17.82 9.13
CA PRO A 61 0.61 -18.38 10.13
C PRO A 61 0.01 -19.58 10.89
N ALA A 62 -1.31 -19.77 10.85
CA ALA A 62 -1.98 -20.90 11.50
C ALA A 62 -1.98 -22.18 10.64
N ASN A 63 -1.61 -22.11 9.35
CA ASN A 63 -1.70 -23.26 8.46
C ASN A 63 -0.44 -24.14 8.52
N ARG A 64 -0.48 -25.23 9.30
CA ARG A 64 0.64 -26.17 9.45
C ARG A 64 1.04 -26.85 8.12
N LEU A 65 0.13 -26.92 7.15
CA LEU A 65 0.42 -27.44 5.80
C LEU A 65 1.42 -26.55 5.06
N ASP A 66 1.30 -25.22 5.16
CA ASP A 66 2.22 -24.29 4.51
C ASP A 66 3.62 -24.36 5.12
N ALA A 67 3.71 -24.60 6.43
CA ALA A 67 4.98 -24.86 7.10
C ALA A 67 5.62 -26.17 6.61
N LEU A 68 4.83 -27.23 6.41
CA LEU A 68 5.32 -28.52 5.94
C LEU A 68 5.80 -28.47 4.48
N LYS A 69 5.04 -27.81 3.59
CA LYS A 69 5.43 -27.61 2.18
C LYS A 69 6.75 -26.86 2.06
N GLN A 70 6.94 -25.82 2.86
CA GLN A 70 8.21 -25.08 2.91
C GLN A 70 9.37 -25.98 3.36
N ARG A 71 9.16 -26.82 4.38
CA ARG A 71 10.18 -27.78 4.85
C ARG A 71 10.54 -28.81 3.79
N LEU A 72 9.61 -29.14 2.90
CA LEU A 72 9.82 -30.06 1.77
C LEU A 72 10.41 -29.37 0.52
N GLY A 73 10.78 -28.09 0.60
CA GLY A 73 11.41 -27.36 -0.49
C GLY A 73 10.46 -26.85 -1.58
N PHE A 74 9.14 -26.91 -1.35
CA PHE A 74 8.18 -26.28 -2.27
C PHE A 74 8.36 -24.76 -2.24
N LYS A 75 8.65 -24.19 -3.41
CA LYS A 75 8.69 -22.73 -3.58
C LYS A 75 7.26 -22.19 -3.53
N ARG A 76 7.11 -21.03 -2.88
CA ARG A 76 5.82 -20.32 -2.87
C ARG A 76 5.46 -19.87 -4.28
N PRO A 77 4.17 -19.89 -4.66
CA PRO A 77 3.75 -19.33 -5.92
C PRO A 77 3.98 -17.82 -5.90
N THR A 78 4.90 -17.38 -6.73
CA THR A 78 5.18 -15.98 -6.97
C THR A 78 4.62 -15.55 -8.32
N ALA A 79 4.20 -14.30 -8.41
CA ALA A 79 3.87 -13.66 -9.66
C ALA A 79 4.77 -12.45 -9.86
N THR A 80 4.97 -12.11 -11.12
CA THR A 80 5.68 -10.90 -11.51
C THR A 80 4.67 -9.91 -12.07
N TRP A 81 4.55 -8.74 -11.46
CA TRP A 81 3.75 -7.65 -11.99
C TRP A 81 4.39 -6.29 -11.74
N ARG A 82 3.93 -5.30 -12.49
CA ARG A 82 4.41 -3.91 -12.37
C ARG A 82 3.67 -3.24 -11.22
N ALA A 83 4.40 -2.64 -10.28
CA ALA A 83 3.83 -2.15 -9.04
C ALA A 83 4.38 -0.77 -8.64
N TYR A 84 3.56 -0.04 -7.90
CA TYR A 84 3.92 1.15 -7.16
C TYR A 84 4.11 0.81 -5.68
N THR A 85 5.11 1.43 -5.04
CA THR A 85 5.39 1.21 -3.62
C THR A 85 4.97 2.43 -2.79
N VAL A 86 4.23 2.16 -1.73
CA VAL A 86 3.78 3.16 -0.76
C VAL A 86 4.17 2.72 0.64
N GLN A 87 4.38 3.67 1.54
CA GLN A 87 4.69 3.34 2.94
C GLN A 87 3.45 2.70 3.60
N ALA A 88 3.62 1.52 4.17
CA ALA A 88 2.52 0.72 4.71
C ALA A 88 1.80 1.45 5.85
N ALA A 89 2.54 2.02 6.80
CA ALA A 89 1.96 2.77 7.91
C ALA A 89 1.07 3.94 7.44
N THR A 90 1.54 4.72 6.46
CA THR A 90 0.77 5.83 5.89
C THR A 90 -0.46 5.34 5.12
N ALA A 91 -0.31 4.30 4.30
CA ALA A 91 -1.42 3.70 3.57
C ALA A 91 -2.50 3.14 4.50
N LEU A 92 -2.11 2.46 5.59
CA LEU A 92 -3.04 1.90 6.56
C LEU A 92 -3.77 2.98 7.37
N ARG A 93 -3.13 4.13 7.66
CA ARG A 93 -3.82 5.28 8.25
C ARG A 93 -4.88 5.86 7.30
N LEU A 94 -4.54 6.01 6.02
CA LEU A 94 -5.49 6.49 5.01
C LEU A 94 -6.64 5.50 4.81
N LEU A 95 -6.33 4.20 4.83
CA LEU A 95 -7.34 3.15 4.81
C LEU A 95 -8.24 3.21 6.03
N GLU A 96 -7.70 3.45 7.23
CA GLU A 96 -8.51 3.54 8.45
C GLU A 96 -9.55 4.68 8.38
N SER A 97 -9.16 5.84 7.86
CA SER A 97 -10.07 6.96 7.65
C SER A 97 -11.18 6.67 6.62
N HIS A 98 -10.94 5.75 5.68
CA HIS A 98 -11.88 5.40 4.62
C HIS A 98 -12.73 4.15 4.93
N SER A 99 -12.11 3.13 5.53
CA SER A 99 -12.69 1.84 5.90
C SER A 99 -11.99 1.30 7.15
N PRO A 100 -12.51 1.63 8.35
CA PRO A 100 -11.94 1.17 9.62
C PRO A 100 -11.86 -0.36 9.74
N ASP A 101 -12.85 -1.07 9.19
CA ASP A 101 -12.89 -2.53 9.23
C ASP A 101 -11.79 -3.16 8.36
N ALA A 102 -11.51 -2.59 7.18
CA ALA A 102 -10.42 -3.07 6.34
C ALA A 102 -9.05 -2.80 6.99
N ALA A 103 -8.87 -1.62 7.59
CA ALA A 103 -7.65 -1.31 8.33
C ALA A 103 -7.45 -2.24 9.53
N ARG A 104 -8.52 -2.56 10.28
CA ARG A 104 -8.47 -3.53 11.38
C ARG A 104 -8.03 -4.92 10.89
N TRP A 105 -8.56 -5.37 9.75
CA TRP A 105 -8.17 -6.65 9.16
C TRP A 105 -6.68 -6.70 8.86
N TRP A 106 -6.11 -5.68 8.21
CA TRP A 106 -4.68 -5.61 7.94
C TRP A 106 -3.85 -5.65 9.24
N ARG A 107 -4.24 -4.89 10.27
CA ARG A 107 -3.52 -4.92 11.56
C ARG A 107 -3.54 -6.29 12.23
N GLN A 108 -4.66 -7.01 12.14
CA GLN A 108 -4.82 -8.35 12.73
C GLN A 108 -4.04 -9.42 11.97
N HIS A 109 -4.04 -9.35 10.63
CA HIS A 109 -3.51 -10.42 9.79
C HIS A 109 -2.06 -10.18 9.31
N THR A 110 -1.58 -8.94 9.35
CA THR A 110 -0.22 -8.55 8.99
C THR A 110 0.34 -7.52 9.99
N PRO A 111 0.52 -7.89 11.27
CA PRO A 111 0.94 -6.95 12.31
C PRO A 111 2.30 -6.28 12.00
N TRP A 112 3.20 -7.01 11.31
CA TRP A 112 4.51 -6.51 10.89
C TRP A 112 4.41 -5.27 9.98
N LEU A 113 3.35 -5.10 9.18
CA LEU A 113 3.17 -3.91 8.31
C LEU A 113 3.05 -2.57 9.07
N SER A 114 2.92 -2.62 10.38
CA SER A 114 2.92 -1.41 11.22
C SER A 114 4.32 -0.85 11.47
N GLU A 115 5.38 -1.61 11.14
CA GLU A 115 6.77 -1.15 11.24
C GLU A 115 7.10 -0.07 10.20
N PRO A 116 7.97 0.90 10.52
CA PRO A 116 8.20 2.10 9.71
C PRO A 116 8.78 1.83 8.31
N ASP A 117 9.55 0.75 8.16
CA ASP A 117 10.25 0.38 6.92
C ASP A 117 9.41 -0.50 5.98
N GLN A 118 8.16 -0.80 6.37
CA GLN A 118 7.31 -1.69 5.59
C GLN A 118 6.62 -0.93 4.47
N VAL A 119 6.58 -1.57 3.30
CA VAL A 119 5.97 -1.02 2.10
C VAL A 119 4.86 -1.93 1.61
N LEU A 120 3.83 -1.32 1.03
CA LEU A 120 2.79 -2.00 0.28
C LEU A 120 3.03 -1.78 -1.21
N ALA A 121 2.88 -2.85 -1.98
CA ALA A 121 2.93 -2.82 -3.43
C ALA A 121 1.49 -2.84 -3.98
N PHE A 122 1.18 -1.91 -4.88
CA PHE A 122 -0.09 -1.82 -5.59
C PHE A 122 0.15 -1.96 -7.08
N ASP A 123 -0.63 -2.79 -7.77
CA ASP A 123 -0.39 -3.07 -9.18
C ASP A 123 -0.66 -1.85 -10.05
N ALA A 124 0.12 -1.72 -11.11
CA ALA A 124 0.05 -0.59 -12.01
C ALA A 124 -1.27 -0.55 -12.78
N ASP A 125 -1.90 -1.70 -13.02
CA ASP A 125 -3.15 -1.79 -13.79
C ASP A 125 -4.37 -1.29 -13.00
N CYS A 126 -4.30 -1.27 -11.66
CA CYS A 126 -5.32 -0.70 -10.79
C CYS A 126 -5.06 0.74 -10.36
N CYS A 127 -3.93 1.32 -10.76
CA CYS A 127 -3.44 2.60 -10.25
C CYS A 127 -3.22 3.63 -11.36
N GLU A 128 -3.63 4.87 -11.07
CA GLU A 128 -3.26 6.04 -11.86
C GLU A 128 -2.27 6.90 -11.08
N LEU A 129 -1.19 7.34 -11.72
CA LEU A 129 -0.23 8.26 -11.09
C LEU A 129 -0.85 9.66 -10.98
N VAL A 130 -0.86 10.22 -9.77
CA VAL A 130 -1.40 11.55 -9.48
C VAL A 130 -0.41 12.39 -8.67
N PHE A 131 -0.61 13.71 -8.65
CA PHE A 131 0.09 14.63 -7.76
C PHE A 131 -0.88 15.08 -6.67
N ALA A 132 -0.61 14.71 -5.42
CA ALA A 132 -1.46 15.01 -4.27
C ALA A 132 -0.72 15.95 -3.30
N GLU A 133 -1.46 16.72 -2.51
CA GLU A 133 -0.84 17.57 -1.48
C GLU A 133 -0.01 16.72 -0.51
N ARG A 134 1.20 17.20 -0.16
CA ARG A 134 2.04 16.50 0.81
C ARG A 134 1.31 16.45 2.15
N VAL A 135 0.89 15.26 2.56
CA VAL A 135 0.45 15.04 3.95
C VAL A 135 1.69 15.24 4.84
N PRO A 136 1.69 16.19 5.79
CA PRO A 136 2.83 16.38 6.67
C PRO A 136 3.11 15.04 7.38
N ALA A 137 4.36 14.58 7.29
CA ALA A 137 4.80 13.47 8.11
C ALA A 137 4.58 13.89 9.57
N ASN A 138 3.82 13.12 10.35
CA ASN A 138 3.67 13.35 11.79
C ASN A 138 5.07 13.55 12.38
N GLU A 139 5.35 14.77 12.82
CA GLU A 139 6.46 15.07 13.71
C GLU A 139 6.14 14.39 15.06
N PRO A 140 7.10 13.70 15.70
CA PRO A 140 6.87 12.93 16.92
C PRO A 140 6.42 13.79 18.11
#